data_AF-A0A7W9W3C7-F1
#
_entry.id   AF-A0A7W9W3C7-F1
#
_cell.length_a   1.000
_cell.length_b   1.000
_cell.length_c   1.000
_cell.angle_alpha   90.00
_cell.angle_beta   90.00
_cell.angle_gamma   90.00
#
_symmetry.space_group_name_H-M   'P 1'
#
loop_
_entity.id
_entity.type
_entity.pdbx_description
1 polymer ?
#
loop_
_entity_poly.entity_id
_entity_poly.type
_entity_poly.pdbx_seq_one_letter_code
_entity_poly.pdbx_strand_id
1 'polypeptide(L)'
;MGDTSIIARRLKNGHVQYGWSGNGGYFKNVGNRLLWWYKSPKDVEYLFSLGETALIGQIGSENGGYGWFDTHSPTGEPFSEGNTEREIFSELDFVDYGYFYDIDHRWYYVIPGPFRIKMPLELIKNRLDEDDYEFDFRDEVEAKVDSFILQDYQKYDSAFADFLKNKGYDAETILGEISEDGLASTYTLFERYPYIYKYFDDWILIKTNADNTEISEIIVKKHSKKHVETCNW
;
A
#
# COMPACT_ATOMS: atom_id res chain seq x y z
N MET A 1 9.19 1.40 15.17
CA MET A 1 8.81 1.18 13.76
C MET A 1 9.66 0.07 13.22
N GLY A 2 9.05 -0.97 12.66
CA GLY A 2 9.79 -1.88 11.82
C GLY A 2 10.15 -1.19 10.50
N ASP A 3 11.05 -1.80 9.76
CA ASP A 3 11.51 -1.31 8.46
C ASP A 3 11.42 -2.38 7.38
N THR A 4 10.64 -3.44 7.62
CA THR A 4 10.51 -4.59 6.73
C THR A 4 9.69 -4.21 5.51
N SER A 5 10.24 -4.44 4.31
CA SER A 5 9.53 -4.23 3.06
C SER A 5 9.22 -5.51 2.33
N ILE A 6 8.06 -5.50 1.67
CA ILE A 6 7.67 -6.49 0.68
C ILE A 6 7.59 -5.86 -0.71
N ILE A 7 8.02 -6.61 -1.71
CA ILE A 7 7.79 -6.28 -3.11
C ILE A 7 6.92 -7.35 -3.76
N ALA A 8 6.03 -6.93 -4.63
CA ALA A 8 5.10 -7.79 -5.32
C ALA A 8 4.87 -7.32 -6.77
N ARG A 9 4.50 -8.25 -7.64
CA ARG A 9 4.03 -7.94 -8.99
C ARG A 9 2.87 -8.84 -9.39
N ARG A 10 1.99 -8.30 -10.22
CA ARG A 10 0.96 -9.08 -10.90
C ARG A 10 1.52 -9.77 -12.14
N LEU A 11 1.27 -11.07 -12.24
CA LEU A 11 1.59 -11.88 -13.40
C LEU A 11 0.45 -11.85 -14.44
N LYS A 12 0.77 -12.18 -15.69
CA LYS A 12 -0.21 -12.16 -16.81
C LYS A 12 -1.40 -13.10 -16.61
N ASN A 13 -1.22 -14.18 -15.85
CA ASN A 13 -2.28 -15.13 -15.51
C ASN A 13 -3.17 -14.67 -14.34
N GLY A 14 -2.89 -13.50 -13.76
CA GLY A 14 -3.63 -12.92 -12.64
C GLY A 14 -3.06 -13.27 -11.26
N HIS A 15 -2.12 -14.21 -11.16
CA HIS A 15 -1.42 -14.52 -9.90
C HIS A 15 -0.50 -13.37 -9.49
N VAL A 16 -0.05 -13.41 -8.25
CA VAL A 16 0.88 -12.42 -7.68
C VAL A 16 2.17 -13.12 -7.31
N GLN A 17 3.30 -12.56 -7.72
CA GLN A 17 4.61 -12.99 -7.26
C GLN A 17 5.11 -11.96 -6.24
N TYR A 18 5.61 -12.39 -5.09
CA TYR A 18 5.96 -11.49 -3.99
C TYR A 18 7.04 -12.08 -3.08
N GLY A 19 7.67 -11.21 -2.29
CA GLY A 19 8.62 -11.62 -1.26
C GLY A 19 9.41 -10.44 -0.70
N TRP A 20 10.37 -10.75 0.16
CA TRP A 20 11.10 -9.75 0.93
C TRP A 20 11.98 -8.87 0.02
N SER A 21 11.90 -7.55 0.25
CA SER A 21 12.71 -6.55 -0.47
C SER A 21 13.66 -5.77 0.43
N GLY A 22 14.00 -6.35 1.58
CA GLY A 22 14.98 -5.80 2.50
C GLY A 22 14.36 -5.04 3.67
N ASN A 23 15.25 -4.68 4.59
CA ASN A 23 14.97 -3.73 5.66
C ASN A 23 15.31 -2.31 5.18
N GLY A 24 14.69 -1.31 5.78
CA GLY A 24 14.74 0.06 5.29
C GLY A 24 13.78 0.30 4.14
N GLY A 25 12.55 -0.21 4.27
CA GLY A 25 11.48 -0.14 3.28
C GLY A 25 10.96 1.24 2.87
N TYR A 26 11.50 2.31 3.46
CA TYR A 26 11.14 3.69 3.19
C TYR A 26 11.17 4.05 1.71
N PHE A 27 10.37 5.04 1.31
CA PHE A 27 10.31 5.51 -0.07
C PHE A 27 11.72 5.85 -0.59
N LYS A 28 12.48 6.66 0.14
CA LYS A 28 13.81 7.14 -0.31
C LYS A 28 14.81 6.02 -0.62
N ASN A 29 14.58 4.83 -0.06
CA ASN A 29 15.35 3.65 -0.39
C ASN A 29 14.61 2.84 -1.46
N VAL A 30 13.62 2.04 -1.09
CA VAL A 30 13.00 1.06 -2.00
C VAL A 30 12.19 1.77 -3.10
N GLY A 31 11.24 2.62 -2.74
CA GLY A 31 10.35 3.27 -3.71
C GLY A 31 11.08 4.09 -4.77
N ASN A 32 12.08 4.86 -4.37
CA ASN A 32 12.87 5.70 -5.26
C ASN A 32 13.68 4.87 -6.26
N ARG A 33 14.27 3.76 -5.82
CA ARG A 33 15.00 2.81 -6.69
C ARG A 33 14.07 2.16 -7.72
N LEU A 34 12.86 1.78 -7.32
CA LEU A 34 11.86 1.23 -8.23
C LEU A 34 11.49 2.24 -9.33
N LEU A 35 11.22 3.50 -8.95
CA LEU A 35 10.90 4.56 -9.91
C LEU A 35 12.09 4.99 -10.79
N TRP A 36 13.32 4.80 -10.32
CA TRP A 36 14.52 5.16 -11.08
C TRP A 36 14.95 4.09 -12.06
N TRP A 37 14.94 2.81 -11.65
CA TRP A 37 15.57 1.74 -12.41
C TRP A 37 14.59 0.73 -12.98
N TYR A 38 13.43 0.52 -12.36
CA TYR A 38 12.54 -0.61 -12.67
C TYR A 38 11.20 -0.17 -13.26
N LYS A 39 11.22 0.57 -14.37
CA LYS A 39 10.00 1.23 -14.91
C LYS A 39 9.28 0.38 -15.96
N SER A 40 10.04 -0.31 -16.81
CA SER A 40 9.44 -1.10 -17.88
C SER A 40 9.16 -2.54 -17.43
N PRO A 41 8.23 -3.26 -18.08
CA PRO A 41 7.98 -4.67 -17.78
C PRO A 41 9.23 -5.54 -17.88
N LYS A 42 10.18 -5.20 -18.76
CA LYS A 42 11.46 -5.92 -18.90
C LYS A 42 12.34 -5.72 -17.67
N ASP A 43 12.39 -4.51 -17.13
CA ASP A 43 13.19 -4.20 -15.94
C ASP A 43 12.59 -4.88 -14.72
N VAL A 44 11.26 -4.88 -14.59
CA VAL A 44 10.57 -5.61 -13.52
C VAL A 44 10.78 -7.12 -13.67
N GLU A 45 10.74 -7.67 -14.88
CA GLU A 45 11.10 -9.09 -15.08
C GLU A 45 12.51 -9.39 -14.62
N TYR A 46 13.46 -8.50 -14.93
CA TYR A 46 14.83 -8.63 -14.46
C TYR A 46 14.89 -8.65 -12.93
N LEU A 47 14.28 -7.67 -12.26
CA LEU A 47 14.22 -7.58 -10.80
C LEU A 47 13.70 -8.87 -10.18
N PHE A 48 12.58 -9.38 -10.69
CA PHE A 48 11.96 -10.58 -10.14
C PHE A 48 12.71 -11.88 -10.49
N SER A 49 13.53 -11.87 -11.54
CA SER A 49 14.40 -13.00 -11.87
C SER A 49 15.57 -13.19 -10.89
N LEU A 50 15.91 -12.16 -10.09
CA LEU A 50 16.97 -12.21 -9.10
C LEU A 50 16.55 -12.90 -7.79
N GLY A 51 15.24 -13.13 -7.58
CA GLY A 51 14.70 -13.60 -6.32
C GLY A 51 14.59 -12.50 -5.27
N GLU A 52 14.34 -12.90 -4.02
CA GLU A 52 14.26 -11.97 -2.90
C GLU A 52 15.59 -11.23 -2.71
N THR A 53 15.50 -10.03 -2.14
CA THR A 53 16.65 -9.13 -2.08
C THR A 53 16.70 -8.36 -0.78
N ALA A 54 17.89 -8.27 -0.19
CA ALA A 54 18.13 -7.44 0.97
C ALA A 54 18.33 -5.96 0.60
N LEU A 55 18.66 -5.68 -0.67
CA LEU A 55 18.82 -4.33 -1.21
C LEU A 55 18.59 -4.34 -2.73
N ILE A 56 17.60 -3.59 -3.18
CA ILE A 56 17.35 -3.38 -4.61
C ILE A 56 18.47 -2.49 -5.19
N GLY A 57 19.37 -3.03 -6.01
CA GLY A 57 20.40 -2.25 -6.71
C GLY A 57 20.01 -1.84 -8.13
N GLN A 58 20.94 -1.19 -8.84
CA GLN A 58 20.83 -0.93 -10.29
C GLN A 58 20.74 -2.22 -11.09
N ILE A 59 20.17 -2.12 -12.31
CA ILE A 59 20.13 -3.25 -13.23
C ILE A 59 21.56 -3.67 -13.59
N GLY A 60 21.89 -4.95 -13.43
CA GLY A 60 23.21 -5.51 -13.70
C GLY A 60 24.22 -5.37 -12.58
N SER A 61 23.84 -4.84 -11.41
CA SER A 61 24.79 -4.58 -10.32
C SER A 61 24.95 -5.74 -9.33
N GLU A 62 24.20 -6.84 -9.47
CA GLU A 62 24.24 -8.02 -8.57
C GLU A 62 25.61 -8.71 -8.52
N ASN A 63 26.46 -8.48 -9.51
CA ASN A 63 27.82 -9.02 -9.57
C ASN A 63 28.90 -8.01 -9.12
N GLY A 64 28.50 -6.87 -8.55
CA GLY A 64 29.41 -5.78 -8.14
C GLY A 64 29.83 -4.86 -9.29
N GLY A 65 30.86 -4.04 -9.05
CA GLY A 65 31.32 -3.01 -10.00
C GLY A 65 30.60 -1.66 -9.89
N TYR A 66 29.67 -1.55 -8.93
CA TYR A 66 28.93 -0.35 -8.59
C TYR A 66 29.29 0.13 -7.17
N GLY A 67 28.87 1.33 -6.80
CA GLY A 67 28.94 1.76 -5.40
C GLY A 67 28.13 0.81 -4.51
N TRP A 68 28.52 0.67 -3.24
CA TRP A 68 27.80 -0.19 -2.27
C TRP A 68 26.29 0.08 -2.29
N PHE A 69 25.90 1.36 -2.27
CA PHE A 69 24.49 1.75 -2.28
C PHE A 69 23.76 1.43 -3.59
N ASP A 70 24.47 1.24 -4.70
CA ASP A 70 23.89 0.93 -6.01
C ASP A 70 23.94 -0.58 -6.35
N THR A 71 24.66 -1.36 -5.53
CA THR A 71 24.89 -2.78 -5.75
C THR A 71 23.70 -3.59 -5.24
N HIS A 72 23.14 -4.44 -6.11
CA HIS A 72 22.01 -5.29 -5.75
C HIS A 72 22.48 -6.38 -4.79
N SER A 73 21.67 -6.71 -3.78
CA SER A 73 22.00 -7.74 -2.80
C SER A 73 20.94 -8.85 -2.76
N PRO A 74 20.93 -9.77 -3.75
CA PRO A 74 20.02 -10.91 -3.73
C PRO A 74 20.27 -11.80 -2.52
N THR A 75 19.22 -12.40 -1.97
CA THR A 75 19.33 -13.38 -0.87
C THR A 75 19.68 -14.77 -1.38
N GLY A 76 19.34 -15.05 -2.65
CA GLY A 76 19.38 -16.39 -3.24
C GLY A 76 18.07 -17.18 -3.11
N GLU A 77 17.10 -16.65 -2.35
CA GLU A 77 15.77 -17.26 -2.22
C GLU A 77 14.84 -16.82 -3.35
N PRO A 78 13.98 -17.71 -3.86
CA PRO A 78 12.99 -17.35 -4.87
C PRO A 78 11.84 -16.53 -4.27
N PHE A 79 11.17 -15.73 -5.10
CA PHE A 79 9.89 -15.14 -4.72
C PHE A 79 8.79 -16.21 -4.61
N SER A 80 7.89 -16.02 -3.65
CA SER A 80 6.65 -16.79 -3.52
C SER A 80 5.64 -16.39 -4.61
N GLU A 81 4.71 -17.31 -4.89
CA GLU A 81 3.56 -17.06 -5.76
C GLU A 81 2.26 -17.30 -4.99
N GLY A 82 1.34 -16.34 -5.10
CA GLY A 82 0.00 -16.41 -4.53
C GLY A 82 -1.07 -16.21 -5.59
N ASN A 83 -2.28 -16.65 -5.27
CA ASN A 83 -3.44 -16.51 -6.17
C ASN A 83 -4.09 -15.12 -6.06
N THR A 84 -3.82 -14.39 -4.98
CA THR A 84 -4.45 -13.11 -4.63
C THR A 84 -3.45 -12.08 -4.12
N GLU A 85 -3.76 -10.78 -4.21
CA GLU A 85 -2.99 -9.69 -3.57
C GLU A 85 -2.95 -9.84 -2.06
N ARG A 86 -3.92 -10.53 -1.47
CA ARG A 86 -4.02 -10.73 -0.02
C ARG A 86 -2.90 -11.61 0.51
N GLU A 87 -2.46 -12.56 -0.30
CA GLU A 87 -1.41 -13.51 0.04
C GLU A 87 -0.03 -12.85 0.16
N ILE A 88 0.17 -11.62 -0.36
CA ILE A 88 1.48 -10.98 -0.23
C ILE A 88 1.89 -10.83 1.24
N PHE A 89 0.94 -10.67 2.17
CA PHE A 89 1.23 -10.56 3.60
C PHE A 89 1.14 -11.90 4.36
N SER A 90 1.11 -13.06 3.68
CA SER A 90 0.94 -14.36 4.35
C SER A 90 2.23 -15.03 4.80
N GLU A 91 3.36 -14.71 4.16
CA GLU A 91 4.66 -15.37 4.40
C GLU A 91 5.63 -14.50 5.22
N LEU A 92 5.38 -13.19 5.29
CA LEU A 92 6.23 -12.23 5.99
C LEU A 92 5.48 -11.60 7.14
N ASP A 93 5.99 -11.82 8.36
CA ASP A 93 5.50 -11.16 9.56
C ASP A 93 5.99 -9.70 9.61
N PHE A 94 5.16 -8.82 10.18
CA PHE A 94 5.51 -7.42 10.47
C PHE A 94 6.02 -6.64 9.26
N VAL A 95 5.36 -6.78 8.11
CA VAL A 95 5.61 -5.92 6.95
C VAL A 95 5.14 -4.50 7.28
N ASP A 96 6.02 -3.51 7.07
CA ASP A 96 5.75 -2.09 7.33
C ASP A 96 5.55 -1.28 6.04
N TYR A 97 6.06 -1.80 4.91
CA TYR A 97 6.06 -1.17 3.58
C TYR A 97 5.76 -2.20 2.50
N GLY A 98 4.81 -1.91 1.60
CA GLY A 98 4.56 -2.72 0.42
C GLY A 98 4.77 -1.97 -0.89
N TYR A 99 5.37 -2.63 -1.87
CA TYR A 99 5.52 -2.13 -3.22
C TYR A 99 4.94 -3.12 -4.21
N PHE A 100 4.03 -2.66 -5.07
CA PHE A 100 3.27 -3.55 -5.95
C PHE A 100 3.29 -3.06 -7.39
N TYR A 101 3.80 -3.88 -8.32
CA TYR A 101 3.74 -3.61 -9.76
C TYR A 101 2.50 -4.24 -10.39
N ASP A 102 1.64 -3.44 -11.01
CA ASP A 102 0.33 -3.90 -11.48
C ASP A 102 0.19 -4.01 -13.00
N ILE A 103 -0.98 -4.43 -13.47
CA ILE A 103 -1.32 -4.65 -14.89
C ILE A 103 -1.18 -3.41 -15.78
N ASP A 104 -1.23 -2.21 -15.21
CA ASP A 104 -1.01 -0.96 -15.93
C ASP A 104 0.46 -0.58 -16.06
N HIS A 105 1.36 -1.47 -15.64
CA HIS A 105 2.80 -1.32 -15.70
C HIS A 105 3.34 -0.18 -14.83
N ARG A 106 2.67 0.06 -13.70
CA ARG A 106 3.06 1.07 -12.70
C ARG A 106 3.29 0.46 -11.33
N TRP A 107 4.11 1.16 -10.55
CA TRP A 107 4.34 0.83 -9.15
C TRP A 107 3.31 1.50 -8.24
N TYR A 108 2.89 0.75 -7.24
CA TYR A 108 2.01 1.19 -6.17
C TYR A 108 2.72 1.04 -4.84
N TYR A 109 2.46 1.98 -3.94
CA TYR A 109 2.77 1.87 -2.53
C TYR A 109 1.58 1.22 -1.81
N VAL A 110 1.84 0.34 -0.85
CA VAL A 110 0.83 -0.31 -0.02
C VAL A 110 1.16 -0.09 1.45
N ILE A 111 0.25 0.58 2.16
CA ILE A 111 0.29 0.67 3.63
C ILE A 111 -0.30 -0.63 4.19
N PRO A 112 0.43 -1.44 4.98
CA PRO A 112 -0.02 -2.76 5.45
C PRO A 112 -0.85 -2.72 6.76
N GLY A 113 -1.43 -1.56 7.10
CA GLY A 113 -2.20 -1.33 8.33
C GLY A 113 -3.53 -2.11 8.41
N PRO A 114 -4.41 -1.79 9.38
CA PRO A 114 -5.72 -2.44 9.49
C PRO A 114 -6.43 -2.44 8.13
N PHE A 115 -6.49 -1.28 7.48
CA PHE A 115 -6.75 -1.21 6.05
C PHE A 115 -5.44 -1.26 5.25
N ARG A 116 -5.42 -2.10 4.23
CA ARG A 116 -4.37 -2.18 3.22
C ARG A 116 -4.63 -1.14 2.14
N ILE A 117 -3.92 -0.02 2.21
CA ILE A 117 -4.17 1.12 1.32
C ILE A 117 -3.16 1.08 0.17
N LYS A 118 -3.64 0.77 -1.03
CA LYS A 118 -2.86 0.77 -2.28
C LYS A 118 -3.01 2.11 -3.00
N MET A 119 -1.89 2.75 -3.34
CA MET A 119 -1.89 4.04 -4.05
C MET A 119 -0.73 4.15 -5.04
N PRO A 120 -0.84 4.94 -6.13
CA PRO A 120 0.27 5.12 -7.07
C PRO A 120 1.55 5.59 -6.37
N LEU A 121 2.68 4.96 -6.65
CA LEU A 121 3.94 5.27 -5.98
C LEU A 121 4.43 6.69 -6.31
N GLU A 122 4.07 7.23 -7.50
CA GLU A 122 4.38 8.61 -7.84
C GLU A 122 3.63 9.64 -6.97
N LEU A 123 2.49 9.27 -6.36
CA LEU A 123 1.80 10.14 -5.40
C LEU A 123 2.66 10.37 -4.17
N ILE A 124 3.23 9.29 -3.62
CA ILE A 124 4.14 9.36 -2.47
C ILE A 124 5.36 10.23 -2.81
N LYS A 125 5.97 9.99 -3.99
CA LYS A 125 7.13 10.77 -4.46
C LYS A 125 6.88 12.28 -4.46
N ASN A 126 5.67 12.70 -4.82
CA ASN A 126 5.32 14.11 -4.94
C ASN A 126 4.92 14.75 -3.58
N ARG A 127 4.96 13.98 -2.48
CA ARG A 127 4.44 14.36 -1.16
C ARG A 127 5.40 14.01 -0.03
N LEU A 128 6.68 13.84 -0.35
CA LEU A 128 7.72 13.64 0.65
C LEU A 128 7.95 14.93 1.46
N ASP A 129 8.41 14.75 2.70
CA ASP A 129 8.87 15.85 3.55
C ASP A 129 10.25 16.39 3.10
N GLU A 130 10.81 17.31 3.89
CA GLU A 130 12.12 17.92 3.61
C GLU A 130 13.31 16.96 3.70
N ASP A 131 13.13 15.80 4.34
CA ASP A 131 14.12 14.73 4.56
C ASP A 131 13.87 13.51 3.63
N ASP A 132 13.03 13.68 2.60
CA ASP A 132 12.61 12.68 1.63
C ASP A 132 11.83 11.48 2.21
N TYR A 133 11.19 11.64 3.37
CA TYR A 133 10.33 10.62 3.97
C TYR A 133 8.85 10.82 3.66
N GLU A 134 8.11 9.71 3.66
CA GLU A 134 6.69 9.66 3.33
C GLU A 134 5.74 9.70 4.54
N PHE A 135 6.24 9.75 5.77
CA PHE A 135 5.46 9.41 6.97
C PHE A 135 4.27 10.33 7.20
N ASP A 136 4.49 11.65 7.18
CA ASP A 136 3.42 12.63 7.36
C ASP A 136 2.30 12.43 6.33
N PHE A 137 2.68 12.15 5.08
CA PHE A 137 1.72 11.91 4.01
C PHE A 137 0.98 10.57 4.16
N ARG A 138 1.63 9.52 4.70
CA ARG A 138 0.94 8.26 5.03
C ARG A 138 -0.15 8.50 6.08
N ASP A 139 0.18 9.21 7.15
CA ASP A 139 -0.74 9.53 8.22
C ASP A 139 -1.92 10.39 7.70
N GLU A 140 -1.64 11.35 6.80
CA GLU A 140 -2.68 12.11 6.10
C GLU A 140 -3.60 11.21 5.26
N VAL A 141 -3.06 10.20 4.57
CA VAL A 141 -3.86 9.29 3.72
C VAL A 141 -4.75 8.39 4.57
N GLU A 142 -4.22 7.81 5.65
CA GLU A 142 -4.99 7.00 6.61
C GLU A 142 -6.12 7.84 7.23
N ALA A 143 -5.83 9.05 7.69
CA ALA A 143 -6.84 9.95 8.23
C ALA A 143 -7.93 10.35 7.22
N LYS A 144 -7.55 10.57 5.95
CA LYS A 144 -8.50 10.85 4.86
C LYS A 144 -9.39 9.65 4.56
N VAL A 145 -8.85 8.44 4.60
CA VAL A 145 -9.60 7.21 4.42
C VAL A 145 -10.65 7.04 5.51
N ASP A 146 -10.27 7.22 6.78
CA ASP A 146 -11.19 7.09 7.90
C ASP A 146 -12.30 8.15 7.85
N SER A 147 -11.91 9.40 7.53
CA SER A 147 -12.86 10.49 7.33
C SER A 147 -13.82 10.19 6.18
N PHE A 148 -13.33 9.67 5.06
CA PHE A 148 -14.17 9.29 3.93
C PHE A 148 -15.15 8.18 4.30
N ILE A 149 -14.70 7.13 4.98
CA ILE A 149 -15.56 6.03 5.44
C ILE A 149 -16.66 6.58 6.35
N LEU A 150 -16.31 7.38 7.36
CA LEU A 150 -17.24 7.84 8.37
C LEU A 150 -18.17 8.93 7.84
N GLN A 151 -17.70 9.88 7.05
CA GLN A 151 -18.48 11.06 6.67
C GLN A 151 -19.07 10.95 5.27
N ASP A 152 -18.33 10.44 4.29
CA ASP A 152 -18.71 10.50 2.88
C ASP A 152 -19.36 9.20 2.39
N TYR A 153 -18.80 8.04 2.73
CA TYR A 153 -19.31 6.74 2.27
C TYR A 153 -20.78 6.53 2.65
N GLN A 154 -21.18 6.95 3.86
CA GLN A 154 -22.58 6.87 4.31
C GLN A 154 -23.56 7.70 3.47
N LYS A 155 -23.09 8.75 2.77
CA LYS A 155 -23.93 9.55 1.87
C LYS A 155 -24.25 8.81 0.57
N TYR A 156 -23.37 7.91 0.14
CA TYR A 156 -23.49 7.15 -1.11
C TYR A 156 -24.07 5.74 -0.90
N ASP A 157 -23.90 5.15 0.29
CA ASP A 157 -24.37 3.81 0.64
C ASP A 157 -25.31 3.86 1.85
N SER A 158 -26.61 3.86 1.58
CA SER A 158 -27.63 3.92 2.63
C SER A 158 -27.59 2.71 3.58
N ALA A 159 -27.09 1.55 3.11
CA ALA A 159 -26.97 0.36 3.96
C ALA A 159 -25.87 0.53 5.02
N PHE A 160 -24.82 1.30 4.72
CA PHE A 160 -23.82 1.68 5.72
C PHE A 160 -24.36 2.71 6.71
N ALA A 161 -25.12 3.71 6.25
CA ALA A 161 -25.79 4.67 7.14
C ALA A 161 -26.75 3.95 8.12
N ASP A 162 -27.56 3.02 7.62
CA ASP A 162 -28.43 2.18 8.45
C ASP A 162 -27.63 1.29 9.40
N PHE A 163 -26.50 0.74 8.96
CA PHE A 163 -25.60 -0.04 9.79
C PHE A 163 -25.07 0.77 10.98
N LEU A 164 -24.58 1.99 10.76
CA LEU A 164 -24.11 2.88 11.83
C LEU A 164 -25.23 3.17 12.82
N LYS A 165 -26.41 3.58 12.32
CA LYS A 165 -27.58 3.87 13.15
C LYS A 165 -27.99 2.67 14.00
N ASN A 166 -28.03 1.47 13.42
CA ASN A 166 -28.41 0.24 14.14
C ASN A 166 -27.39 -0.16 15.21
N LYS A 167 -26.12 0.22 15.04
CA LYS A 167 -25.07 0.04 16.06
C LYS A 167 -25.09 1.12 17.14
N GLY A 168 -25.90 2.17 16.97
CA GLY A 168 -25.86 3.36 17.83
C GLY A 168 -24.58 4.18 17.63
N TYR A 169 -23.98 4.09 16.43
CA TYR A 169 -22.77 4.81 16.07
C TYR A 169 -23.13 6.15 15.43
N ASP A 170 -22.47 7.20 15.93
CA ASP A 170 -22.52 8.54 15.37
C ASP A 170 -21.15 8.87 14.74
N ALA A 171 -21.12 9.13 13.44
CA ALA A 171 -19.88 9.26 12.68
C ALA A 171 -19.02 10.45 13.13
N GLU A 172 -19.64 11.57 13.50
CA GLU A 172 -18.93 12.78 13.96
C GLU A 172 -18.29 12.55 15.33
N THR A 173 -19.03 11.92 16.24
CA THR A 173 -18.52 11.51 17.56
C THR A 173 -17.36 10.54 17.41
N ILE A 174 -17.50 9.50 16.60
CA ILE A 174 -16.42 8.52 16.35
C ILE A 174 -15.19 9.22 15.80
N LEU A 175 -15.34 10.07 14.79
CA LEU A 175 -14.22 10.79 14.19
C LEU A 175 -13.50 11.66 15.23
N GLY A 176 -14.24 12.36 16.09
CA GLY A 176 -13.65 13.14 17.18
C GLY A 176 -12.92 12.30 18.22
N GLU A 177 -13.38 11.08 18.50
CA GLU A 177 -12.74 10.18 19.47
C GLU A 177 -11.47 9.50 18.95
N ILE A 178 -11.39 9.25 17.64
CA ILE A 178 -10.23 8.62 17.01
C ILE A 178 -9.20 9.64 16.52
N SER A 179 -9.53 10.94 16.55
CA SER A 179 -8.63 12.00 16.10
C SER A 179 -7.73 12.50 17.21
N GLU A 180 -6.44 12.55 16.95
CA GLU A 180 -5.42 13.16 17.79
C GLU A 180 -4.63 14.17 16.94
N ASP A 181 -4.39 15.38 17.46
CA ASP A 181 -3.74 16.47 16.72
C ASP A 181 -4.32 16.77 15.32
N GLY A 182 -5.61 16.48 15.14
CA GLY A 182 -6.35 16.72 13.89
C GLY A 182 -6.27 15.61 12.85
N LEU A 183 -5.59 14.49 13.14
CA LEU A 183 -5.53 13.31 12.28
C LEU A 183 -6.25 12.13 12.92
N ALA A 184 -7.13 11.48 12.14
CA ALA A 184 -7.82 10.28 12.57
C ALA A 184 -6.88 9.08 12.59
N SER A 185 -6.90 8.31 13.68
CA SER A 185 -6.11 7.11 13.87
C SER A 185 -6.86 5.87 13.40
N THR A 186 -6.42 5.27 12.29
CA THR A 186 -6.99 4.02 11.75
C THR A 186 -6.87 2.86 12.73
N TYR A 187 -5.78 2.79 13.49
CA TYR A 187 -5.64 1.80 14.57
C TYR A 187 -6.68 2.00 15.67
N THR A 188 -6.93 3.24 16.10
CA THR A 188 -7.95 3.51 17.11
C THR A 188 -9.35 3.17 16.60
N LEU A 189 -9.66 3.45 15.33
CA LEU A 189 -10.90 3.02 14.68
C LEU A 189 -11.02 1.49 14.68
N PHE A 190 -9.97 0.79 14.30
CA PHE A 190 -9.94 -0.68 14.29
C PHE A 190 -10.17 -1.29 15.69
N GLU A 191 -9.49 -0.77 16.71
CA GLU A 191 -9.57 -1.30 18.08
C GLU A 191 -10.91 -1.01 18.75
N ARG A 192 -11.40 0.24 18.66
CA ARG A 192 -12.62 0.67 19.36
C ARG A 192 -13.89 0.38 18.59
N TYR A 193 -13.81 0.36 17.24
CA TYR A 193 -14.95 0.20 16.34
C TYR A 193 -14.76 -0.95 15.34
N PRO A 194 -14.43 -2.18 15.79
CA PRO A 194 -14.06 -3.30 14.90
C PRO A 194 -15.18 -3.73 13.96
N TYR A 195 -16.45 -3.39 14.25
CA TYR A 195 -17.56 -3.70 13.36
C TYR A 195 -17.61 -2.79 12.13
N ILE A 196 -17.09 -1.56 12.21
CA ILE A 196 -16.94 -0.69 11.04
C ILE A 196 -15.90 -1.30 10.12
N TYR A 197 -14.74 -1.68 10.66
CA TYR A 197 -13.70 -2.38 9.91
C TYR A 197 -14.24 -3.65 9.21
N LYS A 198 -14.93 -4.53 9.94
CA LYS A 198 -15.53 -5.76 9.40
C LYS A 198 -16.64 -5.53 8.37
N TYR A 199 -17.18 -4.31 8.26
CA TYR A 199 -18.16 -3.97 7.24
C TYR A 199 -17.50 -3.91 5.85
N PHE A 200 -16.26 -3.44 5.80
CA PHE A 200 -15.53 -3.16 4.57
C PHE A 200 -14.60 -4.30 4.18
N ASP A 201 -14.31 -4.37 2.90
CA ASP A 201 -13.11 -5.04 2.43
C ASP A 201 -11.90 -4.31 3.05
N ASP A 202 -10.93 -5.07 3.50
CA ASP A 202 -9.73 -4.57 4.18
C ASP A 202 -8.74 -3.92 3.22
N TRP A 203 -8.92 -4.02 1.90
CA TRP A 203 -8.15 -3.20 0.95
C TRP A 203 -8.88 -1.91 0.61
N ILE A 204 -8.10 -0.91 0.25
CA ILE A 204 -8.56 0.39 -0.21
C ILE A 204 -7.68 0.80 -1.39
N LEU A 205 -8.30 1.26 -2.47
CA LEU A 205 -7.57 1.78 -3.63
C LEU A 205 -7.71 3.30 -3.69
N ILE A 206 -6.57 3.98 -3.73
CA ILE A 206 -6.48 5.42 -3.94
C ILE A 206 -6.26 5.69 -5.43
N LYS A 207 -7.09 6.54 -6.02
CA LYS A 207 -6.87 7.11 -7.35
C LYS A 207 -6.35 8.53 -7.23
N THR A 208 -5.65 8.95 -8.27
CA THR A 208 -5.02 10.27 -8.34
C THR A 208 -5.51 11.04 -9.55
N ASN A 209 -5.28 12.35 -9.49
CA ASN A 209 -5.28 13.17 -10.70
C ASN A 209 -4.19 12.71 -11.69
N ALA A 210 -4.26 13.20 -12.93
CA ALA A 210 -3.37 12.78 -14.02
C ALA A 210 -1.88 12.93 -13.68
N ASP A 211 -1.53 13.95 -12.90
CA ASP A 211 -0.14 14.28 -12.54
C ASP A 211 0.35 13.58 -11.27
N ASN A 212 -0.51 12.79 -10.59
CA ASN A 212 -0.23 12.12 -9.32
C ASN A 212 0.21 13.08 -8.21
N THR A 213 -0.40 14.26 -8.12
CA THR A 213 -0.12 15.25 -7.06
C THR A 213 -1.20 15.26 -5.98
N GLU A 214 -2.39 14.79 -6.31
CA GLU A 214 -3.57 14.84 -5.44
C GLU A 214 -4.39 13.55 -5.53
N ILE A 215 -5.01 13.18 -4.41
CA ILE A 215 -6.00 12.11 -4.36
C ILE A 215 -7.27 12.61 -5.05
N SER A 216 -7.74 11.89 -6.06
CA SER A 216 -8.99 12.19 -6.77
C SER A 216 -10.15 11.35 -6.27
N GLU A 217 -9.89 10.12 -5.81
CA GLU A 217 -10.91 9.18 -5.38
C GLU A 217 -10.35 8.19 -4.36
N ILE A 218 -11.18 7.84 -3.37
CA ILE A 218 -10.93 6.77 -2.40
C ILE A 218 -11.95 5.67 -2.65
N ILE A 219 -11.48 4.51 -3.09
CA ILE A 219 -12.33 3.37 -3.43
C ILE A 219 -12.33 2.40 -2.26
N VAL A 220 -13.46 2.37 -1.57
CA VAL A 220 -13.76 1.42 -0.48
C VAL A 220 -14.96 0.58 -0.92
N LYS A 221 -14.94 -0.72 -0.64
CA LYS A 221 -16.08 -1.62 -0.90
C LYS A 221 -16.49 -2.35 0.35
N LYS A 222 -17.75 -2.77 0.41
CA LYS A 222 -18.25 -3.68 1.44
C LYS A 222 -17.58 -5.05 1.34
N HIS A 223 -17.26 -5.67 2.47
CA HIS A 223 -16.60 -6.98 2.54
C HIS A 223 -17.29 -8.09 1.72
N SER A 224 -18.62 -8.03 1.61
CA SER A 224 -19.41 -9.01 0.86
C SER A 224 -19.31 -8.86 -0.66
N LYS A 225 -18.73 -7.77 -1.17
CA LYS A 225 -18.52 -7.57 -2.61
C LYS A 225 -17.24 -8.27 -3.00
N LYS A 226 -17.24 -8.90 -4.18
CA LYS A 226 -16.02 -9.51 -4.72
C LYS A 226 -14.96 -8.42 -4.91
N HIS A 227 -13.83 -8.55 -4.23
CA HIS A 227 -12.67 -7.71 -4.46
C HIS A 227 -12.12 -8.00 -5.86
N VAL A 228 -12.01 -6.97 -6.70
CA VAL A 228 -11.25 -7.01 -7.96
C VAL A 228 -9.86 -6.50 -7.66
N GLU A 229 -8.97 -7.42 -7.30
CA GLU A 229 -7.61 -7.13 -6.85
C GLU A 229 -6.75 -6.62 -8.01
N THR A 230 -6.93 -5.37 -8.39
CA THR A 230 -6.19 -4.69 -9.46
C THR A 230 -6.23 -3.19 -9.22
N CYS A 231 -5.39 -2.45 -9.93
CA CYS A 231 -5.45 -1.00 -10.01
C CYS A 231 -6.76 -0.43 -10.59
N ASN A 232 -7.71 -1.26 -11.04
CA ASN A 232 -8.99 -0.86 -11.62
C ASN A 232 -10.21 -1.18 -10.73
N TRP A 233 -9.97 -1.46 -9.45
CA TRP A 233 -11.02 -1.89 -8.51
C TRP A 233 -12.26 -0.97 -8.47
#